data_AF-A0A357BMQ3-F1
#
_entry.id   AF-A0A357BMQ3-F1
#
_cell.length_a   1.000
_cell.length_b   1.000
_cell.length_c   1.000
_cell.angle_alpha   90.00
_cell.angle_beta   90.00
_cell.angle_gamma   90.00
#
_symmetry.space_group_name_H-M   'P 1'
#
loop_
_entity.id
_entity.type
_entity.pdbx_description
1 polymer ?
#
loop_
_entity_poly.entity_id
_entity_poly.type
_entity_poly.pdbx_seq_one_letter_code
_entity_poly.pdbx_strand_id
1 'polypeptide(L)'
;MFRWKTLLHVIIHKCPNDNCPHRLNAFNKLNPAEKLLQKTKSSQFKLNYIYREYLFQAAELVHPGPLKPLVDISRIHNSQNILGLILSFYVSFAISARKTAYIMQNVFNIRVSYQTVLNYAEAAAYHCHQFNLKFKGPVDDTSAGDETYIKIIGEWAYVFLFISSKNLVLSAYHLAHSRETLPAVITMTEAIRTAQPLQKISFITDGNPSYPAGIHFMNQKRPQELPRLEHHAVIGLQNLDKQSETYRSFKQLIERLNRTFKFHVRPASGFKSDNGALSLIVLFATHYNFLRPHISLNYKTPVEI
;
A
#
# COMPACT_ATOMS: atom_id res chain seq x y z
N MET A 1 25.84 -21.42 2.18
CA MET A 1 25.78 -20.23 3.08
C MET A 1 25.61 -20.72 4.50
N PHE A 2 25.96 -19.93 5.52
CA PHE A 2 25.69 -20.31 6.93
C PHE A 2 24.61 -19.41 7.53
N ARG A 3 23.85 -19.94 8.49
CA ARG A 3 22.82 -19.20 9.22
C ARG A 3 23.49 -18.19 10.15
N TRP A 4 23.28 -16.91 9.88
CA TRP A 4 23.92 -15.82 10.63
C TRP A 4 23.02 -15.24 11.73
N LYS A 5 21.74 -14.99 11.43
CA LYS A 5 20.77 -14.47 12.41
C LYS A 5 19.41 -15.10 12.19
N THR A 6 18.64 -15.19 13.27
CA THR A 6 17.24 -15.60 13.26
C THR A 6 16.42 -14.51 13.91
N LEU A 7 15.42 -14.02 13.19
CA LEU A 7 14.39 -13.12 13.69
C LEU A 7 13.04 -13.82 13.54
N LEU A 8 11.99 -13.24 14.11
CA LEU A 8 10.65 -13.85 14.17
C LEU A 8 10.17 -14.42 12.83
N HIS A 9 10.31 -13.66 11.73
CA HIS A 9 9.82 -14.06 10.40
C HIS A 9 10.93 -14.27 9.34
N VAL A 10 12.21 -14.18 9.73
CA VAL A 10 13.31 -14.22 8.77
C VAL A 10 14.55 -14.91 9.32
N ILE A 11 15.09 -15.84 8.52
CA ILE A 11 16.42 -16.41 8.71
C ILE A 11 17.37 -15.70 7.76
N ILE A 12 18.41 -15.11 8.32
CA ILE A 12 19.44 -14.40 7.56
C ILE A 12 20.63 -15.33 7.39
N HIS A 13 20.94 -15.67 6.14
CA HIS A 13 22.10 -16.45 5.75
C HIS A 13 23.19 -15.54 5.23
N LYS A 14 24.45 -15.84 5.57
CA LYS A 14 25.62 -15.08 5.12
C LYS A 14 26.54 -16.02 4.33
N CYS A 15 27.05 -15.53 3.20
CA CYS A 15 28.09 -16.25 2.47
C CYS A 15 29.43 -16.14 3.23
N PRO A 16 30.07 -17.28 3.60
CA PRO A 16 31.38 -17.27 4.23
C PRO A 16 32.52 -17.18 3.20
N ASN A 17 32.27 -17.44 1.92
CA ASN A 17 33.30 -17.54 0.90
C ASN A 17 33.85 -16.15 0.53
N ASP A 18 35.13 -15.93 0.81
CA ASP A 18 35.81 -14.69 0.47
C ASP A 18 36.04 -14.50 -1.04
N ASN A 19 36.07 -15.61 -1.79
CA ASN A 19 36.19 -15.63 -3.26
C ASN A 19 34.83 -15.56 -3.97
N CYS A 20 33.75 -15.27 -3.25
CA CYS A 20 32.43 -15.12 -3.85
C CYS A 20 32.41 -13.94 -4.84
N PRO A 21 31.88 -14.10 -6.07
CA PRO A 21 31.84 -13.04 -7.07
C PRO A 21 31.19 -11.74 -6.56
N HIS A 22 30.11 -11.86 -5.77
CA HIS A 22 29.45 -10.71 -5.14
C HIS A 22 30.39 -9.94 -4.21
N ARG A 23 31.16 -10.65 -3.37
CA ARG A 23 32.10 -10.02 -2.42
C ARG A 23 33.26 -9.37 -3.15
N LEU A 24 33.83 -10.06 -4.15
CA LEU A 24 34.90 -9.50 -4.98
C LEU A 24 34.45 -8.22 -5.68
N ASN A 25 33.26 -8.22 -6.28
CA ASN A 25 32.68 -7.05 -6.92
C ASN A 25 32.42 -5.91 -5.92
N ALA A 26 31.89 -6.21 -4.73
CA ALA A 26 31.69 -5.21 -3.69
C ALA A 26 33.01 -4.62 -3.16
N PHE A 27 34.03 -5.45 -3.00
CA PHE A 27 35.37 -5.03 -2.56
C PHE A 27 36.08 -4.18 -3.60
N ASN A 28 35.91 -4.49 -4.90
CA ASN A 28 36.49 -3.72 -5.99
C ASN A 28 35.90 -2.32 -6.14
N LYS A 29 34.67 -2.09 -5.66
CA LYS A 29 34.03 -0.77 -5.62
C LYS A 29 34.57 0.16 -4.52
N LEU A 30 35.30 -0.38 -3.54
CA LEU A 30 35.89 0.44 -2.47
C LEU A 30 37.06 1.27 -3.01
N ASN A 31 37.16 2.51 -2.56
CA ASN A 31 38.31 3.36 -2.86
C ASN A 31 39.56 2.93 -2.05
N PRO A 32 40.77 3.43 -2.36
CA PRO A 32 42.00 3.02 -1.68
C PRO A 32 41.97 3.26 -0.16
N ALA A 33 41.39 4.38 0.30
CA ALA A 33 41.28 4.70 1.72
C ALA A 33 40.31 3.75 2.45
N GLU A 34 39.18 3.42 1.83
CA GLU A 34 38.21 2.44 2.33
C GLU A 34 38.81 1.04 2.39
N LYS A 35 39.64 0.64 1.42
CA LYS A 35 40.36 -0.65 1.46
C LYS A 35 41.34 -0.73 2.63
N LEU A 36 42.01 0.37 2.97
CA LEU A 36 42.87 0.44 4.16
C LEU A 36 42.04 0.37 5.46
N LEU A 37 40.92 1.12 5.51
CA LEU A 37 40.02 1.11 6.66
C LEU A 37 39.33 -0.25 6.84
N GLN A 38 39.06 -0.99 5.77
CA GLN A 38 38.45 -2.30 5.81
C GLN A 38 39.32 -3.33 6.53
N LYS A 39 40.65 -3.20 6.44
CA LYS A 39 41.59 -4.06 7.18
C LYS A 39 41.53 -3.84 8.69
N THR A 40 41.33 -2.59 9.13
CA THR A 40 41.29 -2.23 10.56
C THR A 40 39.87 -2.29 11.15
N LYS A 41 38.83 -2.04 10.36
CA LYS A 41 37.41 -1.95 10.77
C LYS A 41 36.52 -2.80 9.86
N SER A 42 36.87 -4.07 9.70
CA SER A 42 36.19 -5.00 8.77
C SER A 42 34.68 -5.15 9.01
N SER A 43 34.22 -5.00 10.25
CA SER A 43 32.79 -5.08 10.64
C SER A 43 31.93 -3.96 10.08
N GLN A 44 32.51 -2.83 9.68
CA GLN A 44 31.79 -1.67 9.13
C GLN A 44 31.43 -1.85 7.65
N PHE A 45 32.08 -2.80 6.96
CA PHE A 45 31.90 -3.02 5.53
C PHE A 45 30.99 -4.22 5.26
N LYS A 46 29.86 -3.98 4.59
CA LYS A 46 28.91 -5.02 4.18
C LYS A 46 29.30 -5.62 2.82
N LEU A 47 30.31 -6.47 2.82
CA LEU A 47 30.87 -7.06 1.58
C LEU A 47 30.28 -8.42 1.23
N ASN A 48 29.95 -9.23 2.24
CA ASN A 48 29.46 -10.58 2.00
C ASN A 48 28.02 -10.55 1.51
N TYR A 49 27.71 -11.45 0.59
CA TYR A 49 26.34 -11.68 0.20
C TYR A 49 25.50 -12.13 1.40
N ILE A 50 24.32 -11.51 1.54
CA ILE A 50 23.34 -11.80 2.57
C ILE A 50 22.06 -12.24 1.87
N TYR A 51 21.63 -13.46 2.19
CA TYR A 51 20.36 -14.01 1.75
C TYR A 51 19.36 -13.96 2.91
N ARG A 52 18.11 -13.56 2.63
CA ARG A 52 17.03 -13.51 3.61
C ARG A 52 15.97 -14.52 3.21
N GLU A 53 15.79 -15.53 4.04
CA GLU A 53 14.76 -16.54 3.91
C GLU A 53 13.57 -16.14 4.77
N TYR A 54 12.48 -15.72 4.14
CA TYR A 54 11.25 -15.34 4.84
C TYR A 54 10.36 -16.56 5.05
N LEU A 55 9.91 -16.74 6.29
CA LEU A 55 9.11 -17.89 6.73
C LEU A 55 7.67 -17.47 7.08
N PHE A 56 7.06 -16.65 6.22
CA PHE A 56 5.68 -16.21 6.42
C PHE A 56 4.71 -17.37 6.29
N GLN A 57 3.76 -17.46 7.22
CA GLN A 57 2.66 -18.42 7.17
C GLN A 57 1.55 -17.90 6.24
N ALA A 58 0.80 -18.82 5.63
CA ALA A 58 -0.29 -18.44 4.73
C ALA A 58 -1.35 -17.55 5.40
N ALA A 59 -1.62 -17.77 6.70
CA ALA A 59 -2.56 -16.95 7.48
C ALA A 59 -2.09 -15.50 7.66
N GLU A 60 -0.78 -15.26 7.71
CA GLU A 60 -0.21 -13.91 7.86
C GLU A 60 -0.24 -13.13 6.55
N LEU A 61 -0.34 -13.82 5.41
CA LEU A 61 -0.36 -13.22 4.07
C LEU A 61 -1.78 -12.80 3.64
N VAL A 62 -2.78 -13.04 4.48
CA VAL A 62 -4.17 -12.65 4.20
C VAL A 62 -4.31 -11.13 4.29
N HIS A 63 -4.93 -10.56 3.26
CA HIS A 63 -5.22 -9.12 3.23
C HIS A 63 -6.25 -8.76 4.32
N PRO A 64 -5.91 -7.92 5.31
CA PRO A 64 -6.82 -7.62 6.40
C PRO A 64 -7.98 -6.73 5.94
N GLY A 65 -9.16 -7.00 6.48
CA GLY A 65 -10.38 -6.24 6.22
C GLY A 65 -10.91 -5.53 7.47
N PRO A 66 -11.86 -4.60 7.31
CA PRO A 66 -12.55 -3.97 8.43
C PRO A 66 -13.31 -5.01 9.26
N LEU A 67 -13.46 -4.72 10.56
CA LEU A 67 -14.21 -5.56 11.48
C LEU A 67 -15.71 -5.54 11.13
N LYS A 68 -16.43 -6.60 11.51
CA LYS A 68 -17.88 -6.65 11.37
C LYS A 68 -18.51 -5.48 12.14
N PRO A 69 -19.36 -4.67 11.50
CA PRO A 69 -19.90 -3.47 12.12
C PRO A 69 -20.94 -3.82 13.18
N LEU A 70 -21.06 -2.94 14.19
CA LEU A 70 -22.10 -3.02 15.21
C LEU A 70 -23.48 -2.63 14.65
N VAL A 71 -23.50 -1.79 13.63
CA VAL A 71 -24.73 -1.30 12.99
C VAL A 71 -25.01 -2.11 11.73
N ASP A 72 -26.23 -2.61 11.61
CA ASP A 72 -26.74 -3.22 10.39
C ASP A 72 -27.32 -2.12 9.47
N ILE A 73 -26.62 -1.83 8.36
CA ILE A 73 -27.03 -0.81 7.38
C ILE A 73 -28.36 -1.12 6.70
N SER A 74 -28.84 -2.37 6.73
CA SER A 74 -30.13 -2.73 6.14
C SER A 74 -31.32 -2.33 7.02
N ARG A 75 -31.06 -2.07 8.31
CA ARG A 75 -32.10 -1.81 9.34
C ARG A 75 -31.94 -0.43 10.00
N ILE A 76 -31.24 0.49 9.35
CA ILE A 76 -31.08 1.85 9.87
C ILE A 76 -32.42 2.59 9.89
N HIS A 77 -32.63 3.42 10.92
CA HIS A 77 -33.83 4.23 11.06
C HIS A 77 -33.96 5.30 9.96
N ASN A 78 -32.82 5.84 9.49
CA ASN A 78 -32.80 6.82 8.42
C ASN A 78 -32.85 6.12 7.05
N SER A 79 -33.42 6.77 6.04
CA SER A 79 -33.48 6.20 4.70
C SER A 79 -32.07 5.99 4.09
N GLN A 80 -31.96 5.08 3.13
CA GLN A 80 -30.71 4.82 2.40
C GLN A 80 -30.19 6.07 1.67
N ASN A 81 -31.08 6.98 1.26
CA ASN A 81 -30.69 8.26 0.67
C ASN A 81 -29.94 9.15 1.66
N ILE A 82 -30.36 9.16 2.94
CA ILE A 82 -29.67 9.90 4.01
C ILE A 82 -28.30 9.28 4.28
N LEU A 83 -28.19 7.94 4.27
CA LEU A 83 -26.91 7.26 4.37
C LEU A 83 -25.97 7.69 3.22
N GLY A 84 -26.45 7.64 1.98
CA GLY A 84 -25.67 8.06 0.80
C GLY A 84 -25.23 9.52 0.88
N LEU A 85 -26.10 10.42 1.36
CA LEU A 85 -25.78 11.83 1.56
C LEU A 85 -24.70 12.04 2.63
N ILE A 86 -24.82 11.34 3.77
CA ILE A 86 -23.81 11.36 4.84
C ILE A 86 -22.44 10.89 4.32
N LEU A 87 -22.41 9.76 3.61
CA LEU A 87 -21.18 9.20 3.05
C LEU A 87 -20.59 10.10 1.97
N SER A 88 -21.42 10.80 1.18
CA SER A 88 -20.95 11.75 0.18
C SER A 88 -20.20 12.91 0.83
N PHE A 89 -20.75 13.52 1.88
CA PHE A 89 -20.05 14.59 2.61
C PHE A 89 -18.80 14.06 3.33
N TYR A 90 -18.93 12.97 4.07
CA TYR A 90 -17.84 12.44 4.87
C TYR A 90 -16.67 11.92 4.03
N VAL A 91 -16.97 11.13 2.99
CA VAL A 91 -15.96 10.45 2.16
C VAL A 91 -15.66 11.26 0.90
N SER A 92 -16.63 11.43 0.01
CA SER A 92 -16.41 12.00 -1.33
C SER A 92 -15.92 13.46 -1.26
N PHE A 93 -16.48 14.26 -0.35
CA PHE A 93 -16.07 15.65 -0.14
C PHE A 93 -15.03 15.84 0.97
N ALA A 94 -14.53 14.74 1.58
CA ALA A 94 -13.54 14.78 2.65
C ALA A 94 -13.90 15.73 3.80
N ILE A 95 -15.16 15.73 4.25
CA ILE A 95 -15.61 16.54 5.37
C ILE A 95 -15.50 15.73 6.67
N SER A 96 -15.09 16.37 7.77
CA SER A 96 -15.02 15.68 9.06
C SER A 96 -16.40 15.25 9.55
N ALA A 97 -16.50 14.15 10.29
CA ALA A 97 -17.79 13.62 10.78
C ALA A 97 -18.63 14.65 11.54
N ARG A 98 -17.98 15.54 12.31
CA ARG A 98 -18.66 16.64 13.03
C ARG A 98 -19.24 17.69 12.07
N LYS A 99 -18.48 18.08 11.05
CA LYS A 99 -18.96 19.02 10.03
C LYS A 99 -20.05 18.38 9.15
N THR A 100 -19.94 17.10 8.83
CA THR A 100 -21.00 16.36 8.15
C THR A 100 -22.29 16.39 8.97
N ALA A 101 -22.24 16.02 10.26
CA ALA A 101 -23.39 16.13 11.16
C ALA A 101 -23.97 17.55 11.23
N TYR A 102 -23.09 18.56 11.27
CA TYR A 102 -23.50 19.97 11.25
C TYR A 102 -24.24 20.35 9.95
N ILE A 103 -23.74 19.92 8.78
CA ILE A 103 -24.40 20.14 7.49
C ILE A 103 -25.76 19.44 7.45
N MET A 104 -25.82 18.17 7.88
CA MET A 104 -27.08 17.41 7.93
C MET A 104 -28.14 18.15 8.76
N GLN A 105 -27.75 18.70 9.91
CA GLN A 105 -28.68 19.45 10.75
C GLN A 105 -29.08 20.81 10.16
N ASN A 106 -28.12 21.63 9.71
CA ASN A 106 -28.40 23.04 9.39
C ASN A 106 -28.87 23.26 7.95
N VAL A 107 -28.47 22.40 7.01
CA VAL A 107 -28.83 22.52 5.58
C VAL A 107 -30.02 21.62 5.26
N PHE A 108 -30.02 20.39 5.79
CA PHE A 108 -31.04 19.39 5.45
C PHE A 108 -32.09 19.18 6.55
N ASN A 109 -31.97 19.87 7.70
CA ASN A 109 -32.84 19.70 8.86
C ASN A 109 -32.95 18.25 9.37
N ILE A 110 -31.88 17.46 9.20
CA ILE A 110 -31.79 16.06 9.60
C ILE A 110 -30.89 15.94 10.83
N ARG A 111 -31.48 15.54 11.97
CA ARG A 111 -30.77 15.33 13.24
C ARG A 111 -29.94 14.06 13.21
N VAL A 112 -28.62 14.22 13.02
CA VAL A 112 -27.66 13.12 13.03
C VAL A 112 -26.45 13.51 13.86
N SER A 113 -26.01 12.64 14.77
CA SER A 113 -24.80 12.86 15.55
C SER A 113 -23.55 12.54 14.74
N TYR A 114 -22.40 13.12 15.10
CA TYR A 114 -21.12 12.74 14.47
C TYR A 114 -20.79 11.25 14.68
N GLN A 115 -21.21 10.66 15.80
CA GLN A 115 -21.00 9.23 16.07
C GLN A 115 -21.84 8.37 15.12
N THR A 116 -23.06 8.80 14.79
CA THR A 116 -23.90 8.15 13.77
C THR A 116 -23.22 8.19 12.40
N VAL A 117 -22.58 9.31 12.03
CA VAL A 117 -21.79 9.40 10.78
C VAL A 117 -20.66 8.38 10.77
N LEU A 118 -19.91 8.26 11.88
CA LEU A 118 -18.81 7.29 11.98
C LEU A 118 -19.32 5.84 11.93
N ASN A 119 -20.40 5.52 12.65
CA ASN A 119 -20.99 4.18 12.64
C ASN A 119 -21.49 3.79 11.25
N TYR A 120 -22.10 4.73 10.52
CA TYR A 120 -22.52 4.53 9.13
C TYR A 120 -21.33 4.32 8.20
N ALA A 121 -20.24 5.06 8.40
CA ALA A 121 -19.00 4.87 7.64
C ALA A 121 -18.37 3.50 7.91
N GLU A 122 -18.24 3.07 9.17
CA GLU A 122 -17.69 1.75 9.51
C GLU A 122 -18.54 0.62 8.92
N ALA A 123 -19.86 0.75 9.01
CA ALA A 123 -20.76 -0.26 8.48
C ALA A 123 -20.74 -0.30 6.94
N ALA A 124 -20.73 0.86 6.28
CA ALA A 124 -20.53 0.92 4.83
C ALA A 124 -19.17 0.35 4.41
N ALA A 125 -18.09 0.66 5.14
CA ALA A 125 -16.75 0.18 4.84
C ALA A 125 -16.67 -1.35 4.84
N TYR A 126 -17.34 -2.02 5.78
CA TYR A 126 -17.39 -3.49 5.80
C TYR A 126 -17.92 -4.08 4.50
N HIS A 127 -19.03 -3.56 3.98
CA HIS A 127 -19.61 -4.00 2.72
C HIS A 127 -18.80 -3.54 1.50
N CYS A 128 -18.33 -2.29 1.53
CA CYS A 128 -17.48 -1.71 0.49
C CYS A 128 -16.16 -2.45 0.33
N HIS A 129 -15.59 -3.01 1.39
CA HIS A 129 -14.37 -3.81 1.28
C HIS A 129 -14.59 -5.06 0.43
N GLN A 130 -15.67 -5.81 0.71
CA GLN A 130 -16.06 -6.98 -0.08
C GLN A 130 -16.39 -6.61 -1.52
N PHE A 131 -17.08 -5.47 -1.71
CA PHE A 131 -17.36 -4.91 -3.02
C PHE A 131 -16.08 -4.59 -3.80
N ASN A 132 -15.13 -3.87 -3.19
CA ASN A 132 -13.85 -3.53 -3.79
C ASN A 132 -13.07 -4.78 -4.21
N LEU A 133 -13.06 -5.82 -3.36
CA LEU A 133 -12.38 -7.08 -3.68
C LEU A 133 -13.02 -7.79 -4.88
N LYS A 134 -14.35 -7.82 -4.95
CA LYS A 134 -15.12 -8.46 -6.01
C LYS A 134 -15.02 -7.73 -7.35
N PHE A 135 -15.10 -6.40 -7.33
CA PHE A 135 -15.21 -5.56 -8.53
C PHE A 135 -13.92 -4.81 -8.88
N LYS A 136 -12.76 -5.27 -8.40
CA LYS A 136 -11.46 -4.63 -8.67
C LYS A 136 -11.14 -4.43 -10.15
N GLY A 137 -11.66 -5.29 -11.02
CA GLY A 137 -11.35 -5.29 -12.45
C GLY A 137 -9.93 -5.78 -12.77
N PRO A 138 -9.54 -5.79 -14.05
CA PRO A 138 -8.19 -6.17 -14.49
C PRO A 138 -7.15 -5.12 -14.06
N VAL A 139 -5.90 -5.57 -13.90
CA VAL A 139 -4.76 -4.68 -13.59
C VAL A 139 -3.84 -4.55 -14.79
N ASP A 140 -3.10 -3.44 -14.85
CA ASP A 140 -2.11 -3.20 -15.89
C ASP A 140 -0.82 -3.97 -15.64
N ASP A 141 0.00 -4.10 -16.69
CA ASP A 141 1.34 -4.70 -16.63
C ASP A 141 2.28 -3.94 -15.68
N THR A 142 1.97 -2.67 -15.39
CA THR A 142 2.80 -1.83 -14.53
C THR A 142 1.97 -1.25 -13.40
N SER A 143 2.42 -1.47 -12.17
CA SER A 143 1.81 -0.93 -10.97
C SER A 143 2.81 -0.10 -10.17
N ALA A 144 2.39 1.11 -9.79
CA ALA A 144 3.16 2.00 -8.93
C ALA A 144 2.70 1.83 -7.48
N GLY A 145 3.64 1.77 -6.55
CA GLY A 145 3.33 1.59 -5.13
C GLY A 145 4.20 2.47 -4.23
N ASP A 146 3.61 2.95 -3.15
CA ASP A 146 4.29 3.72 -2.12
C ASP A 146 3.57 3.54 -0.78
N GLU A 147 4.26 3.84 0.31
CA GLU A 147 3.66 3.88 1.62
C GLU A 147 3.51 5.32 2.13
N THR A 148 2.44 5.58 2.87
CA THR A 148 2.24 6.88 3.49
C THR A 148 1.79 6.76 4.93
N TYR A 149 2.16 7.74 5.76
CA TYR A 149 1.95 7.64 7.20
C TYR A 149 0.61 8.21 7.67
N ILE A 150 -0.02 7.61 8.66
CA ILE A 150 -1.17 8.19 9.37
C ILE A 150 -0.93 8.08 10.87
N LYS A 151 -1.71 8.81 11.68
CA LYS A 151 -1.63 8.71 13.15
C LYS A 151 -2.80 7.90 13.69
N ILE A 152 -2.53 6.89 14.49
CA ILE A 152 -3.53 6.09 15.21
C ILE A 152 -3.13 6.07 16.68
N ILE A 153 -4.01 6.55 17.56
CA ILE A 153 -3.76 6.64 19.02
C ILE A 153 -2.43 7.35 19.33
N GLY A 154 -2.07 8.36 18.53
CA GLY A 154 -0.83 9.12 18.69
C GLY A 154 0.42 8.50 18.05
N GLU A 155 0.38 7.23 17.65
CA GLU A 155 1.49 6.52 17.02
C GLU A 155 1.41 6.57 15.48
N TRP A 156 2.56 6.44 14.83
CA TRP A 156 2.64 6.40 13.37
C TRP A 156 2.31 5.00 12.85
N ALA A 157 1.30 4.91 12.00
CA ALA A 157 1.00 3.75 11.17
C ALA A 157 1.26 4.06 9.70
N TYR A 158 1.36 3.03 8.87
CA TYR A 158 1.65 3.10 7.44
C TYR A 158 0.48 2.57 6.64
N VAL A 159 0.15 3.26 5.55
CA VAL A 159 -0.82 2.85 4.56
C VAL A 159 -0.08 2.61 3.25
N PHE A 160 0.03 1.35 2.86
CA PHE A 160 0.58 0.95 1.56
C PHE A 160 -0.51 1.11 0.51
N LEU A 161 -0.21 1.81 -0.58
CA LEU A 161 -1.13 2.03 -1.69
C LEU A 161 -0.45 1.58 -2.99
N PHE A 162 -1.18 0.83 -3.81
CA PHE A 162 -0.76 0.47 -5.17
C PHE A 162 -1.80 0.90 -6.18
N ILE A 163 -1.33 1.49 -7.28
CA ILE A 163 -2.16 1.97 -8.38
C ILE A 163 -1.68 1.35 -9.69
N SER A 164 -2.63 0.96 -10.53
CA SER A 164 -2.38 0.53 -11.91
C SER A 164 -2.10 1.73 -12.79
N SER A 165 -1.14 1.62 -13.70
CA SER A 165 -0.56 2.78 -14.38
C SER A 165 -1.40 3.41 -15.49
N LYS A 166 -2.23 2.63 -16.19
CA LYS A 166 -3.03 3.08 -17.34
C LYS A 166 -4.49 3.26 -16.95
N ASN A 167 -5.11 2.24 -16.36
CA ASN A 167 -6.52 2.29 -15.95
C ASN A 167 -6.73 3.05 -14.62
N LEU A 168 -5.63 3.40 -13.94
CA LEU A 168 -5.61 4.19 -12.70
C LEU A 168 -6.38 3.58 -11.53
N VAL A 169 -6.67 2.28 -11.57
CA VAL A 169 -7.33 1.57 -10.48
C VAL A 169 -6.40 1.57 -9.27
N LEU A 170 -6.89 2.05 -8.12
CA LEU A 170 -6.26 1.80 -6.82
C LEU A 170 -6.43 0.30 -6.53
N SER A 171 -5.41 -0.47 -6.87
CA SER A 171 -5.45 -1.92 -6.87
C SER A 171 -5.28 -2.49 -5.47
N ALA A 172 -4.49 -1.88 -4.60
CA ALA A 172 -4.37 -2.35 -3.21
C ALA A 172 -4.21 -1.22 -2.23
N TYR A 173 -4.72 -1.44 -1.01
CA TYR A 173 -4.60 -0.55 0.13
C TYR A 173 -4.44 -1.39 1.41
N HIS A 174 -3.40 -1.14 2.21
CA HIS A 174 -3.16 -1.95 3.40
C HIS A 174 -2.64 -1.08 4.55
N LEU A 175 -3.32 -1.15 5.70
CA LEU A 175 -2.91 -0.51 6.93
C LEU A 175 -1.98 -1.43 7.74
N ALA A 176 -0.81 -0.95 8.13
CA ALA A 176 0.14 -1.71 8.96
C ALA A 176 0.91 -0.80 9.93
N HIS A 177 1.33 -1.36 11.06
CA HIS A 177 2.17 -0.67 12.06
C HIS A 177 3.67 -0.78 11.78
N SER A 178 4.08 -1.46 10.71
CA SER A 178 5.47 -1.54 10.28
C SER A 178 5.61 -1.31 8.77
N ARG A 179 6.79 -0.83 8.36
CA ARG A 179 7.17 -0.69 6.95
C ARG A 179 8.01 -1.86 6.45
N GLU A 180 7.88 -3.01 7.09
CA GLU A 180 8.69 -4.21 6.82
C GLU A 180 8.16 -5.01 5.60
N THR A 181 8.84 -6.12 5.30
CA THR A 181 8.55 -6.95 4.13
C THR A 181 7.17 -7.60 4.18
N LEU A 182 6.65 -7.99 5.34
CA LEU A 182 5.35 -8.67 5.43
C LEU A 182 4.19 -7.79 4.91
N PRO A 183 4.00 -6.54 5.40
CA PRO A 183 3.00 -5.63 4.83
C PRO A 183 3.18 -5.35 3.34
N ALA A 184 4.43 -5.22 2.88
CA ALA A 184 4.71 -5.01 1.46
C ALA A 184 4.28 -6.23 0.60
N VAL A 185 4.56 -7.46 1.04
CA VAL A 185 4.15 -8.70 0.37
C VAL A 185 2.62 -8.82 0.32
N ILE A 186 1.94 -8.57 1.44
CA ILE A 186 0.46 -8.62 1.48
C ILE A 186 -0.13 -7.65 0.46
N THR A 187 0.40 -6.42 0.42
CA THR A 187 -0.12 -5.38 -0.47
C THR A 187 0.19 -5.66 -1.94
N MET A 188 1.41 -6.12 -2.26
CA MET A 188 1.78 -6.49 -3.63
C MET A 188 1.00 -7.70 -4.12
N THR A 189 0.79 -8.70 -3.26
CA THR A 189 -0.05 -9.87 -3.57
C THR A 189 -1.48 -9.45 -3.88
N GLU A 190 -2.07 -8.60 -3.05
CA GLU A 190 -3.39 -8.05 -3.36
C GLU A 190 -3.34 -7.27 -4.68
N ALA A 191 -2.37 -6.37 -4.89
CA ALA A 191 -2.27 -5.51 -6.08
C ALA A 191 -2.37 -6.29 -7.41
N ILE A 192 -1.84 -7.52 -7.47
CA ILE A 192 -1.87 -8.37 -8.68
C ILE A 192 -2.89 -9.49 -8.65
N ARG A 193 -3.80 -9.52 -7.65
CA ARG A 193 -4.77 -10.61 -7.48
C ARG A 193 -5.65 -10.86 -8.71
N THR A 194 -5.94 -9.83 -9.49
CA THR A 194 -6.75 -9.90 -10.72
C THR A 194 -5.92 -9.85 -12.01
N ALA A 195 -4.60 -10.02 -11.90
CA ALA A 195 -3.71 -10.14 -13.07
C ALA A 195 -3.98 -11.43 -13.83
N GLN A 196 -3.78 -11.41 -15.15
CA GLN A 196 -3.88 -12.62 -15.96
C GLN A 196 -2.68 -13.54 -15.68
N PRO A 197 -2.81 -14.88 -15.76
CA PRO A 197 -1.75 -15.81 -15.38
C PRO A 197 -0.39 -15.53 -16.05
N LEU A 198 -0.40 -15.27 -17.36
CA LEU A 198 0.81 -15.03 -18.18
C LEU A 198 1.18 -13.53 -18.30
N GLN A 199 0.52 -12.67 -17.52
CA GLN A 199 0.79 -11.24 -17.55
C GLN A 199 2.18 -10.95 -16.93
N LYS A 200 2.99 -10.15 -17.63
CA LYS A 200 4.26 -9.67 -17.11
C LYS A 200 3.99 -8.43 -16.27
N ILE A 201 4.18 -8.56 -14.95
CA ILE A 201 3.95 -7.46 -14.01
C ILE A 201 5.28 -6.86 -13.57
N SER A 202 5.37 -5.53 -13.67
CA SER A 202 6.47 -4.73 -13.15
C SER A 202 5.96 -3.79 -12.05
N PHE A 203 6.58 -3.85 -10.87
CA PHE A 203 6.30 -2.96 -9.76
C PHE A 203 7.31 -1.81 -9.71
N ILE A 204 6.80 -0.60 -9.54
CA ILE A 204 7.61 0.62 -9.43
C ILE A 204 7.36 1.21 -8.05
N THR A 205 8.39 1.24 -7.22
CA THR A 205 8.26 1.70 -5.83
C THR A 205 9.40 2.64 -5.44
N ASP A 206 9.28 3.28 -4.28
CA ASP A 206 10.42 3.98 -3.68
C ASP A 206 11.52 3.00 -3.20
N GLY A 207 12.64 3.53 -2.76
CA GLY A 207 13.83 2.81 -2.29
C GLY A 207 13.67 2.04 -0.98
N ASN A 208 12.44 1.80 -0.48
CA ASN A 208 12.21 1.02 0.72
C ASN A 208 12.67 -0.44 0.50
N PRO A 209 13.60 -0.98 1.32
CA PRO A 209 14.11 -2.35 1.17
C PRO A 209 13.06 -3.46 1.31
N SER A 210 11.87 -3.15 1.86
CA SER A 210 10.77 -4.11 2.01
C SER A 210 10.23 -4.60 0.66
N TYR A 211 10.15 -3.74 -0.36
CA TYR A 211 9.65 -4.07 -1.69
C TYR A 211 10.51 -5.10 -2.44
N PRO A 212 11.84 -4.87 -2.67
CA PRO A 212 12.66 -5.86 -3.36
C PRO A 212 12.74 -7.18 -2.58
N ALA A 213 12.72 -7.13 -1.24
CA ALA A 213 12.64 -8.33 -0.42
C ALA A 213 11.33 -9.10 -0.62
N GLY A 214 10.20 -8.38 -0.70
CA GLY A 214 8.90 -8.97 -0.94
C GLY A 214 8.77 -9.57 -2.33
N ILE A 215 9.27 -8.89 -3.36
CA ILE A 215 9.33 -9.40 -4.74
C ILE A 215 10.15 -10.69 -4.82
N HIS A 216 11.28 -10.75 -4.10
CA HIS A 216 12.08 -11.96 -4.03
C HIS A 216 11.29 -13.12 -3.42
N PHE A 217 10.61 -12.89 -2.30
CA PHE A 217 9.74 -13.88 -1.67
C PHE A 217 8.60 -14.34 -2.60
N MET A 218 7.90 -13.40 -3.25
CA MET A 218 6.81 -13.70 -4.17
C MET A 218 7.30 -14.53 -5.37
N ASN A 219 8.42 -14.15 -5.98
CA ASN A 219 9.01 -14.89 -7.09
C ASN A 219 9.51 -16.29 -6.69
N GLN A 220 9.96 -16.48 -5.44
CA GLN A 220 10.34 -17.80 -4.93
C GLN A 220 9.13 -18.73 -4.76
N LYS A 221 7.96 -18.16 -4.40
CA LYS A 221 6.71 -18.92 -4.23
C LYS A 221 5.90 -19.08 -5.51
N ARG A 222 6.20 -18.32 -6.55
CA ARG A 222 5.49 -18.32 -7.84
C ARG A 222 5.89 -19.56 -8.67
N PRO A 223 4.95 -20.23 -9.37
CA PRO A 223 5.27 -21.34 -10.27
C PRO A 223 6.26 -20.90 -11.37
N GLN A 224 7.16 -21.81 -11.77
CA GLN A 224 8.22 -21.51 -12.74
C GLN A 224 7.69 -21.17 -14.15
N GLU A 225 6.48 -21.65 -14.48
CA GLU A 225 5.81 -21.41 -15.75
C GLU A 225 5.28 -19.98 -15.88
N LEU A 226 5.04 -19.29 -14.77
CA LEU A 226 4.56 -17.92 -14.79
C LEU A 226 5.73 -16.93 -14.92
N PRO A 227 5.53 -15.81 -15.63
CA PRO A 227 6.53 -14.75 -15.66
C PRO A 227 6.90 -14.28 -14.24
N ARG A 228 8.19 -14.02 -14.04
CA ARG A 228 8.69 -13.40 -12.81
C ARG A 228 8.21 -11.96 -12.71
N LEU A 229 7.93 -11.53 -11.49
CA LEU A 229 7.64 -10.15 -11.15
C LEU A 229 8.92 -9.33 -11.26
N GLU A 230 8.84 -8.22 -11.97
CA GLU A 230 9.93 -7.25 -12.09
C GLU A 230 9.78 -6.13 -11.06
N HIS A 231 10.90 -5.55 -10.65
CA HIS A 231 10.92 -4.46 -9.70
C HIS A 231 11.89 -3.37 -10.14
N HIS A 232 11.41 -2.13 -10.11
CA HIS A 232 12.19 -0.94 -10.39
C HIS A 232 12.05 0.03 -9.22
N ALA A 233 13.16 0.32 -8.54
CA ALA A 233 13.21 1.31 -7.46
C ALA A 233 13.56 2.68 -8.02
N VAL A 234 12.73 3.70 -7.76
CA VAL A 234 12.96 5.08 -8.23
C VAL A 234 13.32 5.97 -7.04
N ILE A 235 14.61 6.05 -6.74
CA ILE A 235 15.14 6.70 -5.53
C ILE A 235 15.42 8.19 -5.79
N GLY A 236 14.91 9.06 -4.92
CA GLY A 236 15.26 10.49 -4.91
C GLY A 236 14.52 11.37 -5.94
N LEU A 237 14.99 12.63 -6.06
CA LEU A 237 14.43 13.72 -6.87
C LEU A 237 15.27 14.06 -8.11
N GLN A 238 16.38 13.36 -8.36
CA GLN A 238 17.28 13.62 -9.49
C GLN A 238 17.32 12.41 -10.43
N ASN A 239 17.33 12.64 -11.74
CA ASN A 239 17.53 11.59 -12.74
C ASN A 239 19.03 11.22 -12.74
N LEU A 240 19.44 10.40 -11.77
CA LEU A 240 20.83 9.99 -11.64
C LEU A 240 21.19 8.82 -12.59
N ASP A 241 20.18 8.16 -13.16
CA ASP A 241 20.29 7.00 -14.04
C ASP A 241 19.12 6.87 -15.04
N LYS A 242 19.34 6.18 -16.17
CA LYS A 242 18.36 6.00 -17.26
C LYS A 242 17.08 5.27 -16.82
N GLN A 243 17.14 4.39 -15.81
CA GLN A 243 15.95 3.72 -15.29
C GLN A 243 15.07 4.71 -14.52
N SER A 244 15.65 5.54 -13.66
CA SER A 244 14.89 6.59 -12.96
C SER A 244 14.19 7.55 -13.92
N GLU A 245 14.81 7.90 -15.05
CA GLU A 245 14.17 8.74 -16.08
C GLU A 245 12.96 8.05 -16.72
N THR A 246 13.10 6.76 -17.05
CA THR A 246 12.03 5.97 -17.70
C THR A 246 10.82 5.77 -16.79
N TYR A 247 11.05 5.52 -15.49
CA TYR A 247 9.98 5.18 -14.54
C TYR A 247 9.48 6.36 -13.69
N ARG A 248 9.93 7.58 -13.99
CA ARG A 248 9.60 8.78 -13.20
C ARG A 248 8.12 9.16 -13.21
N SER A 249 7.45 8.97 -14.34
CA SER A 249 6.02 9.27 -14.48
C SER A 249 5.16 8.48 -13.49
N PHE A 250 5.55 7.23 -13.20
CA PHE A 250 4.86 6.37 -12.24
C PHE A 250 5.07 6.83 -10.79
N LYS A 251 6.24 7.39 -10.46
CA LYS A 251 6.48 8.03 -9.16
C LYS A 251 5.56 9.24 -8.96
N GLN A 252 5.43 10.09 -9.98
CA GLN A 252 4.51 11.22 -9.93
C GLN A 252 3.03 10.78 -9.81
N LEU A 253 2.68 9.65 -10.44
CA LEU A 253 1.34 9.07 -10.35
C LEU A 253 1.01 8.66 -8.90
N ILE A 254 1.90 7.91 -8.24
CA ILE A 254 1.67 7.47 -6.86
C ILE A 254 1.74 8.64 -5.87
N GLU A 255 2.61 9.64 -6.10
CA GLU A 255 2.64 10.86 -5.28
C GLU A 255 1.33 11.66 -5.37
N ARG A 256 0.70 11.71 -6.57
CA ARG A 256 -0.61 12.35 -6.75
C ARG A 256 -1.71 11.61 -6.01
N LEU A 257 -1.69 10.27 -6.07
CA LEU A 257 -2.62 9.43 -5.30
C LEU A 257 -2.44 9.66 -3.80
N ASN A 258 -1.20 9.65 -3.30
CA ASN A 258 -0.88 9.90 -1.90
C ASN A 258 -1.37 11.28 -1.45
N ARG A 259 -1.18 12.32 -2.26
CA ARG A 259 -1.70 13.67 -1.94
C ARG A 259 -3.22 13.69 -1.85
N THR A 260 -3.89 13.00 -2.77
CA THR A 260 -5.36 12.86 -2.76
C THR A 260 -5.81 12.12 -1.51
N PHE A 261 -5.24 10.96 -1.21
CA PHE A 261 -5.53 10.21 0.01
C PHE A 261 -5.32 11.05 1.29
N LYS A 262 -4.20 11.79 1.36
CA LYS A 262 -3.92 12.68 2.50
C LYS A 262 -4.96 13.77 2.66
N PHE A 263 -5.51 14.30 1.57
CA PHE A 263 -6.61 15.25 1.63
C PHE A 263 -7.84 14.64 2.32
N HIS A 264 -8.19 13.38 2.04
CA HIS A 264 -9.29 12.68 2.70
C HIS A 264 -9.00 12.33 4.18
N VAL A 265 -7.74 12.07 4.54
CA VAL A 265 -7.37 11.69 5.92
C VAL A 265 -7.18 12.89 6.85
N ARG A 266 -6.67 14.02 6.36
CA ARG A 266 -6.39 15.23 7.17
C ARG A 266 -7.56 15.67 8.07
N PRO A 267 -8.82 15.72 7.61
CA PRO A 267 -9.96 16.11 8.44
C PRO A 267 -10.18 15.26 9.69
N ALA A 268 -9.72 14.01 9.70
CA ALA A 268 -9.79 13.14 10.88
C ALA A 268 -8.81 13.59 11.98
N SER A 269 -7.68 14.21 11.60
CA SER A 269 -6.62 14.65 12.53
C SER A 269 -6.06 13.51 13.41
N GLY A 270 -6.06 12.30 12.88
CA GLY A 270 -5.69 11.07 13.57
C GLY A 270 -6.90 10.19 13.90
N PHE A 271 -6.64 8.93 14.20
CA PHE A 271 -7.68 7.93 14.48
C PHE A 271 -7.57 7.41 15.92
N LYS A 272 -8.71 7.02 16.48
CA LYS A 272 -8.79 6.41 17.82
C LYS A 272 -8.67 4.88 17.80
N SER A 273 -8.72 4.27 16.63
CA SER A 273 -8.66 2.81 16.44
C SER A 273 -8.17 2.48 15.03
N ASP A 274 -7.60 1.28 14.88
CA ASP A 274 -7.21 0.73 13.57
C ASP A 274 -8.43 0.54 12.67
N ASN A 275 -9.55 0.06 13.22
CA ASN A 275 -10.77 -0.14 12.44
C ASN A 275 -11.30 1.17 11.84
N GLY A 276 -11.32 2.27 12.61
CA GLY A 276 -11.79 3.56 12.10
C GLY A 276 -10.88 4.12 10.99
N ALA A 277 -9.56 3.90 11.11
CA ALA A 277 -8.61 4.25 10.05
C ALA A 277 -8.85 3.40 8.78
N LEU A 278 -8.96 2.09 8.95
CA LEU A 278 -9.21 1.15 7.86
C LEU A 278 -10.55 1.41 7.17
N SER A 279 -11.60 1.76 7.91
CA SER A 279 -12.89 2.12 7.34
C SER A 279 -12.80 3.31 6.39
N LEU A 280 -12.08 4.37 6.78
CA LEU A 280 -11.89 5.52 5.90
C LEU A 280 -11.04 5.15 4.67
N ILE A 281 -10.00 4.33 4.84
CA ILE A 281 -9.14 3.86 3.73
C ILE A 281 -9.96 3.07 2.71
N VAL A 282 -10.79 2.13 3.17
CA VAL A 282 -11.68 1.32 2.31
C VAL A 282 -12.66 2.21 1.56
N LEU A 283 -13.33 3.13 2.26
CA LEU A 283 -14.31 4.03 1.65
C LEU A 283 -13.66 4.99 0.66
N PHE A 284 -12.45 5.47 0.96
CA PHE A 284 -11.65 6.24 0.02
C PHE A 284 -11.35 5.42 -1.24
N ALA A 285 -10.95 4.16 -1.10
CA ALA A 285 -10.69 3.29 -2.24
C ALA A 285 -11.95 3.07 -3.09
N THR A 286 -13.10 2.86 -2.46
CA THR A 286 -14.38 2.75 -3.15
C THR A 286 -14.74 4.03 -3.89
N HIS A 287 -14.63 5.19 -3.21
CA HIS A 287 -14.89 6.48 -3.83
C HIS A 287 -13.96 6.72 -5.03
N TYR A 288 -12.66 6.47 -4.86
CA TYR A 288 -11.65 6.69 -5.89
C TYR A 288 -11.88 5.80 -7.12
N ASN A 289 -12.16 4.52 -6.94
CA ASN A 289 -12.28 3.57 -8.06
C ASN A 289 -13.64 3.63 -8.78
N PHE A 290 -14.74 3.92 -8.08
CA PHE A 290 -16.09 3.71 -8.62
C PHE A 290 -16.96 4.96 -8.67
N LEU A 291 -16.59 6.06 -8.00
CA LEU A 291 -17.42 7.26 -7.90
C LEU A 291 -16.72 8.52 -8.40
N ARG A 292 -15.39 8.57 -8.32
CA ARG A 292 -14.60 9.74 -8.69
C ARG A 292 -14.26 9.70 -10.18
N PRO A 293 -14.65 10.70 -10.99
CA PRO A 293 -14.24 10.79 -12.38
C PRO A 293 -12.79 11.26 -12.51
N HIS A 294 -12.07 10.75 -13.52
CA HIS A 294 -10.68 11.09 -13.81
C HIS A 294 -10.55 11.75 -15.18
N ILE A 295 -9.93 12.93 -15.24
CA ILE A 295 -9.71 13.67 -16.50
C ILE A 295 -8.94 12.81 -17.52
N SER A 296 -7.92 12.09 -17.06
CA SER A 296 -7.12 11.18 -17.89
C SER A 296 -7.88 9.96 -18.42
N LEU A 297 -9.08 9.70 -17.89
CA LEU A 297 -9.99 8.64 -18.33
C LEU A 297 -11.24 9.23 -18.98
N ASN A 298 -11.16 10.42 -19.59
CA ASN A 298 -12.30 11.12 -20.19
C ASN A 298 -13.48 11.31 -19.21
N TYR A 299 -13.17 11.68 -17.96
CA TYR A 299 -14.13 11.85 -16.87
C TYR A 299 -14.90 10.58 -16.48
N LYS A 300 -14.38 9.40 -16.84
CA LYS A 300 -14.86 8.11 -16.32
C LYS A 300 -14.17 7.75 -15.01
N THR A 301 -14.77 6.80 -14.30
CA THR A 301 -14.19 6.18 -13.11
C THR A 301 -13.14 5.13 -13.53
N PRO A 302 -12.14 4.83 -12.68
CA PRO A 302 -11.18 3.77 -12.95
C PRO A 302 -11.81 2.40 -13.22
N VAL A 303 -12.92 2.10 -12.53
CA VAL A 303 -13.73 0.92 -12.79
C VAL A 303 -15.15 1.34 -13.12
N GLU A 304 -15.64 0.89 -14.28
CA GLU A 304 -17.03 1.02 -14.72
C GLU A 304 -17.75 -0.31 -14.40
N ILE A 305 -18.93 -0.24 -13.79
CA ILE A 305 -19.79 -1.39 -13.43
C ILE A 305 -21.07 -1.32 -14.25
#